data_AF-A0A967VS76-F1
#
_entry.id   AF-A0A967VS76-F1
#
_cell.length_a   1.000
_cell.length_b   1.000
_cell.length_c   1.000
_cell.angle_alpha   90.00
_cell.angle_beta   90.00
_cell.angle_gamma   90.00
#
_symmetry.space_group_name_H-M   'P 1'
#
loop_
_entity.id
_entity.type
_entity.pdbx_description
1 polymer ?
#
loop_
_entity_poly.entity_id
_entity_poly.type
_entity_poly.pdbx_seq_one_letter_code
_entity_poly.pdbx_strand_id
1 'polypeptide(L)'
;MKSTKLASLVAVTTLTVGASGQIPRVDVRWEPDYPVQGRLFRVIVDADRSDHLDTLRAEFAGEPLHFHEVDPGQFMALAAAPIDVRGELLMPVAAV
;
A
#
# COMPACT_ATOMS: atom_id res chain seq x y z
N MET A 1 -35.79 -3.77 -12.28
CA MET A 1 -34.82 -4.42 -13.17
C MET A 1 -34.04 -3.34 -13.92
N LYS A 2 -32.80 -3.04 -13.52
CA LYS A 2 -31.93 -2.09 -14.22
C LYS A 2 -30.56 -2.72 -14.38
N SER A 3 -30.16 -2.88 -15.65
CA SER A 3 -28.91 -3.49 -16.10
C SER A 3 -27.68 -2.67 -15.77
N THR A 4 -26.65 -3.44 -15.42
CA THR A 4 -25.22 -3.20 -15.48
C THR A 4 -24.80 -2.38 -16.71
N LYS A 5 -24.04 -1.31 -16.50
CA LYS A 5 -23.11 -0.78 -17.50
C LYS A 5 -21.74 -0.61 -16.86
N LEU A 6 -20.83 -1.47 -17.30
CA LEU A 6 -19.39 -1.35 -17.14
C LEU A 6 -18.94 0.00 -17.72
N ALA A 7 -18.28 0.81 -16.92
CA ALA A 7 -17.53 1.97 -17.39
C ALA A 7 -16.07 1.75 -16.97
N SER A 8 -15.33 1.05 -17.82
CA SER A 8 -13.87 0.99 -17.74
C SER A 8 -13.33 2.36 -18.08
N LEU A 9 -12.82 3.09 -17.09
CA LEU A 9 -12.13 4.36 -17.31
C LEU A 9 -10.63 4.05 -17.49
N VAL A 10 -10.16 4.14 -18.73
CA VAL A 10 -8.73 4.11 -19.04
C VAL A 10 -8.19 5.53 -18.80
N ALA A 11 -7.33 5.71 -17.80
CA ALA A 11 -6.62 6.96 -17.59
C ALA A 11 -5.21 6.85 -18.20
N VAL A 12 -4.96 7.67 -19.23
CA VAL A 12 -3.64 7.91 -19.81
C VAL A 12 -2.88 8.85 -18.88
N THR A 13 -1.67 8.49 -18.48
CA THR A 13 -0.81 9.37 -17.69
C THR A 13 0.45 9.71 -18.48
N THR A 14 0.59 11.00 -18.81
CA THR A 14 1.77 11.60 -19.42
C THR A 14 2.85 11.79 -18.34
N LEU A 15 4.03 11.20 -18.51
CA LEU A 15 5.17 11.39 -17.61
C LEU A 15 6.06 12.54 -18.12
N THR A 16 6.08 13.66 -17.40
CA THR A 16 7.21 14.61 -17.44
C THR A 16 8.29 14.08 -16.51
N VAL A 17 9.37 13.54 -17.08
CA VAL A 17 10.57 13.10 -16.36
C VAL A 17 11.39 14.32 -15.96
N GLY A 18 11.53 14.56 -14.66
CA GLY A 18 12.44 15.55 -14.09
C GLY A 18 13.17 14.95 -12.88
N ALA A 19 14.51 14.97 -12.96
CA ALA A 19 15.51 14.69 -11.93
C ALA A 19 15.68 13.24 -11.44
N SER A 20 16.90 12.74 -11.58
CA SER A 20 17.42 11.48 -11.04
C SER A 20 17.53 11.54 -9.51
N GLY A 21 16.40 11.47 -8.82
CA GLY A 21 16.31 11.16 -7.40
C GLY A 21 16.42 9.64 -7.20
N GLN A 22 17.40 9.21 -6.40
CA GLN A 22 17.57 7.79 -6.10
C GLN A 22 16.33 7.29 -5.34
N ILE A 23 15.51 6.44 -5.95
CA ILE A 23 14.28 5.90 -5.35
C ILE A 23 14.68 5.03 -4.14
N PRO A 24 14.14 5.26 -2.92
CA PRO A 24 14.39 4.42 -1.76
C PRO A 24 13.90 2.99 -2.04
N ARG A 25 14.68 2.00 -1.61
CA ARG A 25 14.25 0.60 -1.69
C ARG A 25 13.30 0.36 -0.52
N VAL A 26 12.13 -0.17 -0.87
CA VAL A 26 11.09 -0.52 0.08
C VAL A 26 10.84 -2.02 -0.03
N ASP A 27 10.89 -2.72 1.10
CA ASP A 27 10.44 -4.10 1.24
C ASP A 27 9.14 -4.14 2.05
N VAL A 28 8.22 -5.02 1.66
CA VAL A 28 6.89 -5.12 2.25
C VAL A 28 6.62 -6.55 2.61
N ARG A 29 6.28 -6.76 3.89
CA ARG A 29 5.90 -8.06 4.43
C ARG A 29 4.67 -7.93 5.30
N TRP A 30 4.03 -9.05 5.59
CA TRP A 30 2.88 -9.09 6.49
C TRP A 30 2.96 -10.26 7.44
N GLU A 31 2.34 -10.11 8.60
CA GLU A 31 2.32 -11.15 9.63
C GLU A 31 0.90 -11.40 10.18
N PRO A 32 0.44 -12.66 10.21
CA PRO A 32 1.14 -13.85 9.73
C PRO A 32 1.25 -13.89 8.19
N ASP A 33 2.21 -14.66 7.65
CA ASP A 33 2.45 -14.81 6.20
C ASP A 33 1.18 -15.19 5.42
N TYR A 34 0.26 -15.88 6.09
CA TYR A 34 -1.06 -16.25 5.57
C TYR A 34 -2.17 -15.66 6.46
N PRO A 35 -2.61 -14.42 6.19
CA PRO A 35 -3.74 -13.82 6.91
C PRO A 35 -5.02 -14.63 6.68
N VAL A 36 -5.66 -15.04 7.78
CA VAL A 36 -6.94 -15.75 7.73
C VAL A 36 -8.07 -14.73 7.73
N GLN A 37 -9.12 -14.98 6.95
CA GLN A 37 -10.30 -14.12 6.88
C GLN A 37 -10.88 -13.82 8.28
N GLY A 38 -11.35 -12.59 8.47
CA GLY A 38 -11.91 -12.13 9.73
C GLY A 38 -10.88 -11.89 10.84
N ARG A 39 -9.58 -11.87 10.51
CA ARG A 39 -8.50 -11.58 11.46
C ARG A 39 -7.73 -10.32 11.10
N LEU A 40 -7.14 -9.73 12.13
CA LEU A 40 -6.14 -8.69 11.94
C LEU A 40 -4.80 -9.31 11.55
N PHE A 41 -4.08 -8.61 10.69
CA PHE A 41 -2.69 -8.90 10.37
C PHE A 41 -1.91 -7.59 10.31
N ARG A 42 -0.60 -7.70 10.49
CA ARG A 42 0.33 -6.57 10.41
C ARG A 42 0.82 -6.44 8.99
N VAL A 43 0.91 -5.20 8.51
CA VAL A 43 1.66 -4.84 7.31
C VAL A 43 2.90 -4.10 7.78
N ILE A 44 4.07 -4.60 7.39
CA ILE A 44 5.36 -4.08 7.81
C ILE A 44 6.11 -3.65 6.57
N VAL A 45 6.66 -2.44 6.60
CA VAL A 45 7.36 -1.81 5.51
C VAL A 45 8.74 -1.42 6.00
N ASP A 46 9.77 -1.99 5.38
CA ASP A 46 11.17 -1.72 5.68
C ASP A 46 11.76 -0.85 4.54
N ALA A 47 12.25 0.33 4.87
CA ALA A 47 12.82 1.30 3.92
C ALA A 47 14.30 1.54 4.20
N ASP A 48 15.13 1.43 3.17
CA ASP A 48 16.58 1.61 3.31
C ASP A 48 17.01 3.06 3.58
N ARG A 49 16.16 4.04 3.21
CA ARG A 49 16.35 5.47 3.40
C ARG A 49 15.02 6.15 3.71
N SER A 50 14.60 6.04 4.96
CA SER A 50 13.31 6.60 5.42
C SER A 50 13.26 8.12 5.40
N ASP A 51 14.41 8.78 5.51
CA ASP A 51 14.59 10.22 5.33
C ASP A 51 14.30 10.71 3.89
N HIS A 52 14.27 9.79 2.92
CA HIS A 52 13.91 10.03 1.53
C HIS A 52 12.47 9.61 1.19
N LEU A 53 11.66 9.20 2.18
CA LEU A 53 10.25 8.89 2.01
C LEU A 53 9.40 10.10 2.40
N ASP A 54 8.72 10.69 1.42
CA ASP A 54 7.86 11.85 1.64
C ASP A 54 6.51 11.44 2.24
N THR A 55 5.98 10.30 1.80
CA THR A 55 4.69 9.78 2.27
C THR A 55 4.58 8.28 1.98
N LEU A 56 4.16 7.50 2.98
CA LEU A 56 3.72 6.11 2.82
C LEU A 56 2.20 6.03 2.85
N ARG A 57 1.58 5.63 1.72
CA ARG A 57 0.13 5.40 1.62
C ARG A 57 -0.10 3.98 1.16
N ALA A 58 -1.01 3.27 1.83
CA ALA A 58 -1.52 2.02 1.32
C ALA A 58 -3.02 1.91 1.60
N GLU A 59 -3.68 1.07 0.81
CA GLU A 59 -5.07 0.68 0.98
C GLU A 59 -5.18 -0.84 0.96
N PHE A 60 -6.02 -1.38 1.82
CA PHE A 60 -6.34 -2.81 1.82
C PHE A 60 -7.85 -2.99 1.82
N ALA A 61 -8.36 -3.73 0.83
CA ALA A 61 -9.79 -3.92 0.62
C ALA A 61 -10.59 -2.60 0.53
N GLY A 62 -9.98 -1.56 -0.04
CA GLY A 62 -10.58 -0.23 -0.18
C GLY A 62 -10.50 0.66 1.06
N GLU A 63 -9.91 0.17 2.15
CA GLU A 63 -9.73 0.95 3.38
C GLU A 63 -8.29 1.46 3.50
N PRO A 64 -8.07 2.73 3.88
CA PRO A 64 -6.74 3.28 4.05
C PRO A 64 -6.01 2.65 5.25
N LEU A 65 -4.73 2.33 5.07
CA LEU A 65 -3.86 1.84 6.13
C LEU A 65 -3.13 3.01 6.80
N HIS A 66 -3.14 3.00 8.12
CA HIS A 66 -2.45 3.98 8.94
C HIS A 66 -1.12 3.41 9.42
N PHE A 67 -0.04 3.88 8.82
CA PHE A 67 1.32 3.50 9.21
C PHE A 67 1.86 4.39 10.33
N HIS A 68 2.61 3.77 11.22
CA HIS A 68 3.45 4.45 12.19
C HIS A 68 4.84 3.82 12.19
N GLU A 69 5.87 4.63 12.42
CA GLU A 69 7.24 4.16 12.52
C GLU A 69 7.43 3.43 13.87
N VAL A 70 7.91 2.19 13.82
CA VAL A 70 8.15 1.35 15.00
C VAL A 70 9.63 1.24 15.34
N ASP A 71 10.49 1.34 14.33
CA ASP A 71 11.95 1.45 14.40
C ASP A 71 12.41 2.35 13.25
N PRO A 72 13.63 2.93 13.29
CA PRO A 72 14.12 3.78 12.21
C PRO A 72 14.05 3.09 10.83
N GLY A 73 13.17 3.60 9.96
CA GLY A 73 12.91 3.05 8.64
C GLY A 73 12.05 1.79 8.58
N GLN A 74 11.47 1.36 9.71
CA GLN A 74 10.44 0.32 9.76
C GLN A 74 9.10 0.93 10.15
N PHE A 75 8.11 0.74 9.28
CA PHE A 75 6.75 1.23 9.47
C PHE A 75 5.78 0.07 9.60
N MET A 76 4.79 0.21 10.48
CA MET A 76 3.75 -0.79 10.71
C MET A 76 2.36 -0.20 10.56
N ALA A 77 1.47 -0.95 9.91
CA ALA A 77 0.03 -0.72 9.92
C ALA A 77 -0.71 -2.01 10.32
N LEU A 78 -1.92 -1.85 10.86
CA LEU A 78 -2.85 -2.95 11.08
C LEU A 78 -3.89 -2.97 9.95
N ALA A 79 -4.12 -4.16 9.41
CA ALA A 79 -5.14 -4.41 8.39
C ALA A 79 -6.06 -5.54 8.85
N ALA A 80 -7.32 -5.50 8.42
CA ALA A 80 -8.31 -6.54 8.69
C ALA A 80 -8.58 -7.34 7.42
N ALA A 81 -8.32 -8.66 7.46
CA ALA A 81 -8.65 -9.57 6.36
C ALA A 81 -10.18 -9.67 6.20
N PRO A 82 -10.75 -9.26 5.05
CA PRO A 82 -12.18 -9.35 4.83
C PRO A 82 -12.69 -10.79 4.88
N ILE A 83 -13.96 -10.94 5.23
CA ILE A 83 -14.70 -12.20 5.08
C ILE A 83 -15.39 -12.17 3.72
N ASP A 84 -15.38 -13.29 3.00
CA ASP A 84 -16.08 -13.49 1.71
C ASP A 84 -15.63 -12.62 0.52
N VAL A 85 -14.57 -11.82 0.67
CA VAL A 85 -14.02 -10.97 -0.40
C VAL A 85 -12.51 -11.18 -0.51
N ARG A 86 -11.98 -11.14 -1.74
CA ARG A 86 -10.52 -11.08 -1.95
C ARG A 86 -10.03 -9.67 -1.62
N GLY A 87 -9.10 -9.57 -0.67
CA GLY A 87 -8.40 -8.32 -0.39
C GLY A 87 -7.26 -8.12 -1.38
N GLU A 88 -7.12 -6.90 -1.89
CA GLU A 88 -5.95 -6.44 -2.64
C GLU A 88 -5.26 -5.34 -1.82
N LEU A 89 -3.93 -5.39 -1.74
CA LEU A 89 -3.12 -4.35 -1.10
C LEU A 89 -2.53 -3.46 -2.19
N LEU A 90 -2.91 -2.19 -2.18
CA LEU A 90 -2.38 -1.17 -3.09
C LEU A 90 -1.48 -0.23 -2.30
N MET A 91 -0.22 -0.08 -2.71
CA MET A 91 0.75 0.75 -2.00
C MET A 91 1.58 1.61 -2.97
N PRO A 92 1.14 2.84 -3.29
CA PRO A 92 1.98 3.79 -4.01
C PRO A 92 3.15 4.25 -3.12
N VAL A 93 4.36 4.18 -3.67
CA VAL A 93 5.57 4.73 -3.04
C VAL A 93 5.92 6.04 -3.73
N ALA A 94 5.96 7.13 -2.96
CA ALA A 94 6.43 8.43 -3.42
C ALA A 94 7.77 8.75 -2.75
N ALA A 95 8.78 9.08 -3.56
CA ALA A 95 10.09 9.53 -3.11
C ALA A 95 10.20 11.05 -3.24
N VAL A 96 10.98 11.66 -2.35
CA VAL A 96 11.32 13.10 -2.38
C VAL A 96 12.23 13.42 -3.56
#